data_AF-K0IMR5-F1
#
_entry.id   AF-K0IMR5-F1
#
_cell.length_a   1.000
_cell.length_b   1.000
_cell.length_c   1.000
_cell.angle_alpha   90.00
_cell.angle_beta   90.00
_cell.angle_gamma   90.00
#
_symmetry.space_group_name_H-M   'P 1'
#
loop_
_entity.id
_entity.type
_entity.pdbx_description
1 polymer ?
#
loop_
_entity_poly.entity_id
_entity_poly.type
_entity_poly.pdbx_seq_one_letter_code
_entity_poly.pdbx_strand_id
1 'polypeptide(L)'
;MLLLPKFLFRGAIQICIALMADSKSNSNNLYAHLVANSLFTPRQLSIISKRLQGGGRAQDISSGAYYRQVKQCRDKVNAVLYSMILLQSTGVVQPETLSAIGRLAEQLSVIFASESSDVASRLSVDDVISVMDQLVKRMSKL
;
A
#
# COMPACT_ATOMS: atom_id res chain seq x y z
N MET A 1 -1.93 10.80 24.34
CA MET A 1 -0.84 9.85 24.02
C MET A 1 -1.24 9.04 22.79
N LEU A 2 -1.08 9.61 21.59
CA LEU A 2 -1.35 8.92 20.32
C LEU A 2 -0.01 8.52 19.70
N LEU A 3 0.55 7.41 20.19
CA LEU A 3 1.66 6.73 19.54
C LEU A 3 1.08 5.93 18.37
N LEU A 4 0.85 6.61 17.24
CA LEU A 4 0.83 5.92 15.95
C LEU A 4 2.21 5.25 15.83
N PRO A 5 2.29 3.91 15.81
CA PRO A 5 3.57 3.23 15.97
C PRO A 5 4.45 3.57 14.77
N LYS A 6 5.64 4.11 15.07
CA LYS A 6 6.73 4.38 14.11
C LYS A 6 7.10 3.18 13.23
N PHE A 7 6.64 1.98 13.59
CA PHE A 7 6.76 0.73 12.84
C PHE A 7 6.00 0.74 11.50
N LEU A 8 4.79 1.30 11.42
CA LEU A 8 4.01 1.35 10.18
C LEU A 8 4.71 2.16 9.08
N PHE A 9 5.48 3.18 9.47
CA PHE A 9 6.13 4.08 8.51
C PHE A 9 7.38 3.47 7.88
N ARG A 10 8.16 2.68 8.63
CA ARG A 10 9.38 2.04 8.13
C ARG A 10 9.06 0.85 7.23
N GLY A 11 8.02 0.07 7.55
CA GLY A 11 7.52 -1.01 6.71
C GLY A 11 6.93 -0.52 5.38
N ALA A 12 6.16 0.59 5.41
CA ALA A 12 5.59 1.20 4.20
C ALA A 12 6.67 1.70 3.23
N ILE A 13 7.78 2.26 3.74
CA ILE A 13 8.92 2.70 2.93
C ILE A 13 9.59 1.49 2.25
N GLN A 14 9.81 0.39 2.97
CA GLN A 14 10.41 -0.82 2.42
C GLN A 14 9.54 -1.47 1.33
N ILE A 15 8.21 -1.49 1.54
CA ILE A 15 7.22 -1.95 0.55
C ILE A 15 7.30 -1.06 -0.70
N CYS A 16 7.29 0.27 -0.56
CA CYS A 16 7.41 1.19 -1.70
C CYS A 16 8.76 1.09 -2.45
N ILE A 17 9.84 0.67 -1.79
CA ILE A 17 11.17 0.46 -2.38
C ILE A 17 11.21 -0.84 -3.19
N ALA A 18 10.76 -1.95 -2.61
CA ALA A 18 10.71 -3.24 -3.30
C ALA A 18 9.78 -3.20 -4.54
N LEU A 19 8.66 -2.49 -4.43
CA LEU A 19 7.64 -2.38 -5.48
C LEU A 19 8.04 -1.59 -6.75
N MET A 20 9.08 -0.76 -6.69
CA MET A 20 9.48 0.11 -7.81
C MET A 20 10.78 -0.33 -8.48
N ALA A 21 11.47 -1.33 -7.92
CA ALA A 21 12.80 -1.74 -8.36
C ALA A 21 12.79 -2.80 -9.47
N ASP A 22 11.73 -3.60 -9.64
CA ASP A 22 11.72 -4.65 -10.67
C ASP A 22 10.39 -4.77 -11.43
N SER A 23 10.48 -4.70 -12.76
CA SER A 23 9.32 -4.77 -13.66
C SER A 23 9.12 -6.18 -14.24
N LYS A 24 9.72 -7.21 -13.63
CA LYS A 24 9.70 -8.58 -14.17
C LYS A 24 9.51 -9.73 -13.16
N SER A 25 9.06 -9.50 -11.92
CA SER A 25 8.77 -10.59 -10.97
C SER A 25 7.26 -10.81 -10.70
N ASN A 26 6.87 -12.01 -10.23
CA ASN A 26 5.48 -12.40 -9.88
C ASN A 26 4.84 -11.49 -8.81
N SER A 27 5.66 -10.75 -8.07
CA SER A 27 5.23 -9.66 -7.18
C SER A 27 4.41 -8.58 -7.91
N ASN A 28 4.58 -8.45 -9.23
CA ASN A 28 3.83 -7.50 -10.07
C ASN A 28 2.33 -7.79 -10.11
N ASN A 29 1.89 -9.05 -10.05
CA ASN A 29 0.46 -9.38 -10.08
C ASN A 29 -0.22 -8.98 -8.77
N LEU A 30 0.41 -9.30 -7.63
CA LEU A 30 -0.06 -8.90 -6.30
C LEU A 30 -0.08 -7.37 -6.15
N TYR A 31 0.97 -6.69 -6.63
CA TYR A 31 1.00 -5.24 -6.65
C TYR A 31 -0.10 -4.66 -7.53
N ALA A 32 -0.25 -5.15 -8.75
CA ALA A 32 -1.31 -4.69 -9.66
C ALA A 32 -2.70 -4.85 -9.03
N HIS A 33 -2.95 -5.97 -8.35
CA HIS A 33 -4.20 -6.21 -7.62
C HIS A 33 -4.40 -5.21 -6.47
N LEU A 34 -3.37 -4.94 -5.68
CA LEU A 34 -3.41 -3.92 -4.62
C LEU A 34 -3.71 -2.53 -5.18
N VAL A 35 -3.04 -2.13 -6.27
CA VAL A 35 -3.26 -0.82 -6.89
C VAL A 35 -4.68 -0.71 -7.45
N ALA A 36 -5.15 -1.75 -8.16
CA ALA A 36 -6.48 -1.79 -8.77
C ALA A 36 -7.62 -1.67 -7.73
N ASN A 37 -7.42 -2.20 -6.52
CA ASN A 37 -8.40 -2.14 -5.43
C ASN A 37 -8.15 -0.96 -4.46
N SER A 38 -7.18 -0.09 -4.75
CA SER A 38 -6.87 1.08 -3.91
C SER A 38 -7.48 2.37 -4.46
N LEU A 39 -7.52 3.41 -3.62
CA LEU A 39 -7.92 4.75 -4.06
C LEU A 39 -6.84 5.45 -4.91
N PHE A 40 -5.63 4.91 -5.03
CA PHE A 40 -4.48 5.57 -5.65
C PHE A 40 -4.20 5.04 -7.06
N THR A 41 -3.86 5.94 -7.99
CA THR A 41 -3.38 5.53 -9.31
C THR A 41 -1.90 5.14 -9.26
N PRO A 42 -1.39 4.33 -10.20
CA PRO A 42 0.04 4.03 -10.29
C PRO A 42 0.93 5.29 -10.30
N ARG A 43 0.50 6.34 -11.01
CA ARG A 43 1.19 7.64 -11.04
C ARG A 43 1.20 8.35 -9.68
N GLN A 44 0.13 8.26 -8.90
CA GLN A 44 0.09 8.83 -7.56
C GLN A 44 1.00 8.06 -6.60
N LEU A 45 1.03 6.73 -6.71
CA LEU A 45 1.93 5.88 -5.91
C LEU A 45 3.41 6.13 -6.24
N SER A 46 3.76 6.35 -7.50
CA SER A 46 5.13 6.69 -7.88
C SER A 46 5.57 8.06 -7.32
N ILE A 47 4.65 9.04 -7.28
CA ILE A 47 4.90 10.35 -6.65
C ILE A 47 5.09 10.21 -5.15
N ILE A 48 4.24 9.42 -4.47
CA ILE A 48 4.36 9.15 -3.04
C ILE A 48 5.70 8.49 -2.73
N SER A 49 6.07 7.44 -3.47
CA SER A 49 7.34 6.72 -3.29
C SER A 49 8.54 7.66 -3.46
N LYS A 50 8.60 8.44 -4.54
CA LYS A 50 9.67 9.43 -4.76
C LYS A 50 9.77 10.44 -3.62
N ARG A 51 8.63 10.96 -3.14
CA ARG A 51 8.59 11.91 -2.02
C ARG A 51 9.11 11.31 -0.72
N LEU A 52 8.78 10.06 -0.42
CA LEU A 52 9.27 9.35 0.76
C LEU A 52 10.78 9.08 0.71
N GLN A 53 11.32 8.89 -0.50
CA GLN A 53 12.76 8.69 -0.73
C GLN A 53 13.55 10.02 -0.76
N GLY A 54 12.91 11.17 -0.54
CA GLY A 54 13.55 12.48 -0.69
C GLY A 54 13.86 12.85 -2.15
N GLY A 55 13.32 12.12 -3.11
CA GLY A 55 13.53 12.32 -4.54
C GLY A 55 12.84 13.57 -5.09
N GLY A 56 13.43 14.12 -6.15
CA GLY A 56 12.93 15.28 -6.87
C GLY A 56 11.78 14.99 -7.84
N ARG A 57 11.27 16.05 -8.46
CA ARG A 57 10.30 16.00 -9.56
C ARG A 57 10.89 15.25 -10.77
N ALA A 58 10.09 14.41 -11.43
CA ALA A 58 10.48 13.80 -12.71
C ALA A 58 10.69 14.87 -13.82
N GLN A 59 11.53 14.59 -14.81
CA GLN A 59 11.90 15.60 -15.82
C GLN A 59 10.75 15.95 -16.79
N ASP A 60 9.76 15.06 -16.92
CA ASP A 60 8.66 15.08 -17.89
C ASP A 60 7.38 15.82 -17.40
N ILE A 61 7.36 16.33 -16.19
CA ILE A 61 6.19 17.01 -15.59
C ILE A 61 6.56 18.41 -15.17
N SER A 62 5.78 19.45 -15.48
CA SER A 62 6.05 20.82 -15.00
C SER A 62 6.02 20.93 -13.47
N SER A 63 6.76 21.86 -12.88
CA SER A 63 6.80 22.06 -11.42
C SER A 63 5.39 22.29 -10.84
N GLY A 64 4.60 23.15 -11.48
CA GLY A 64 3.22 23.42 -11.05
C GLY A 64 2.29 22.22 -11.17
N ALA A 65 2.45 21.37 -12.19
CA ALA A 65 1.68 20.13 -12.31
C ALA A 65 2.10 19.12 -11.23
N TYR A 66 3.40 19.00 -10.95
CA TYR A 66 3.92 18.14 -9.91
C TYR A 66 3.40 18.49 -8.51
N TYR A 67 3.52 19.76 -8.10
CA TYR A 67 3.04 20.15 -6.77
C TYR A 67 1.52 20.01 -6.63
N ARG A 68 0.75 20.17 -7.72
CA ARG A 68 -0.69 19.85 -7.73
C ARG A 68 -0.94 18.36 -7.50
N GLN A 69 -0.20 17.47 -8.15
CA GLN A 69 -0.34 16.03 -7.91
C GLN A 69 0.12 15.63 -6.50
N VAL A 70 1.19 16.24 -5.98
CA VAL A 70 1.62 16.03 -4.58
C VAL A 70 0.52 16.45 -3.60
N LYS A 71 -0.10 17.61 -3.82
CA LYS A 71 -1.24 18.07 -3.02
C LYS A 71 -2.40 17.08 -3.08
N GLN A 72 -2.78 16.62 -4.28
CA GLN A 72 -3.84 15.61 -4.45
C GLN A 72 -3.52 14.30 -3.73
N CYS A 73 -2.27 13.81 -3.79
CA CYS A 73 -1.85 12.61 -3.06
C CYS A 73 -2.00 12.81 -1.55
N ARG A 74 -1.55 13.96 -1.02
CA ARG A 74 -1.67 14.29 0.40
C ARG A 74 -3.13 14.39 0.84
N ASP A 75 -3.95 15.11 0.09
CA ASP A 75 -5.37 15.30 0.39
C ASP A 75 -6.09 13.92 0.42
N LYS A 76 -5.73 13.00 -0.48
CA LYS A 76 -6.23 11.62 -0.50
C LYS A 76 -5.75 10.77 0.68
N VAL A 77 -4.47 10.86 1.05
CA VAL A 77 -3.95 10.18 2.27
C VAL A 77 -4.71 10.66 3.50
N ASN A 78 -4.90 11.98 3.65
CA ASN A 78 -5.66 12.55 4.76
C ASN A 78 -7.11 12.02 4.77
N ALA A 79 -7.77 11.94 3.61
CA ALA A 79 -9.12 11.41 3.50
C ALA A 79 -9.20 9.94 3.95
N VAL A 80 -8.22 9.09 3.59
CA VAL A 80 -8.14 7.70 4.05
C VAL A 80 -8.00 7.65 5.58
N LEU A 81 -7.11 8.47 6.16
CA LEU A 81 -6.89 8.50 7.60
C LEU A 81 -8.15 8.94 8.37
N TYR A 82 -8.81 10.02 7.94
CA TYR A 82 -10.07 10.46 8.55
C TYR A 82 -11.18 9.42 8.38
N SER A 83 -11.27 8.76 7.22
CA SER A 83 -12.23 7.69 6.99
C SER A 83 -12.00 6.51 7.94
N MET A 84 -10.74 6.12 8.16
CA MET A 84 -10.41 5.04 9.08
C MET A 84 -10.78 5.38 10.53
N ILE A 85 -10.51 6.61 10.96
CA ILE A 85 -10.92 7.12 12.28
C ILE A 85 -12.44 7.05 12.42
N LEU A 86 -13.19 7.52 11.42
CA LEU A 86 -14.65 7.52 11.42
C LEU A 86 -15.21 6.09 11.48
N LEU A 87 -14.71 5.19 10.64
CA LEU A 87 -15.14 3.78 10.59
C LEU A 87 -14.84 3.03 11.89
N GLN A 88 -13.72 3.35 12.55
CA GLN A 88 -13.41 2.80 13.87
C GLN A 88 -14.35 3.36 14.95
N SER A 89 -14.59 4.68 14.94
CA SER A 89 -15.47 5.33 15.92
C SER A 89 -16.92 4.87 15.87
N THR A 90 -17.36 4.39 14.70
CA THR A 90 -18.72 3.86 14.47
C THR A 90 -18.83 2.35 14.71
N GLY A 91 -17.73 1.68 15.08
CA GLY A 91 -17.71 0.23 15.31
C GLY A 91 -17.79 -0.63 14.04
N VAL A 92 -17.81 -0.01 12.85
CA VAL A 92 -17.76 -0.72 11.57
C VAL A 92 -16.42 -1.45 11.42
N VAL A 93 -15.32 -0.77 11.79
CA VAL A 93 -13.98 -1.35 11.86
C VAL A 93 -13.61 -1.59 13.32
N GLN A 94 -13.41 -2.85 13.68
CA GLN A 94 -13.02 -3.22 15.04
C GLN A 94 -11.49 -3.07 15.26
N PRO A 95 -11.01 -2.88 16.49
CA PRO A 95 -9.57 -2.83 16.79
C PRO A 95 -8.80 -4.06 16.28
N GLU A 96 -9.41 -5.24 16.31
CA GLU A 96 -8.85 -6.50 15.83
C GLU A 96 -8.62 -6.47 14.31
N THR A 97 -9.55 -5.84 13.56
CA THR A 97 -9.42 -5.60 12.12
C THR A 97 -8.18 -4.78 11.80
N LEU A 98 -7.94 -3.70 12.56
CA LEU A 98 -6.74 -2.86 12.41
C LEU A 98 -5.45 -3.64 12.67
N SER A 99 -5.44 -4.49 13.71
CA SER A 99 -4.29 -5.35 14.02
C SER A 99 -4.02 -6.35 12.90
N ALA A 100 -5.07 -6.97 12.35
CA ALA A 100 -4.97 -7.91 11.25
C ALA A 100 -4.44 -7.24 9.96
N ILE A 101 -4.89 -6.03 9.64
CA ILE A 101 -4.35 -5.23 8.52
C ILE A 101 -2.84 -4.97 8.71
N GLY A 102 -2.40 -4.63 9.93
CA GLY A 102 -0.98 -4.43 10.24
C GLY A 102 -0.14 -5.68 9.98
N ARG A 103 -0.60 -6.84 10.45
CA ARG A 103 0.07 -8.13 10.22
C ARG A 103 0.13 -8.51 8.73
N LEU A 104 -0.95 -8.24 7.98
CA LEU A 104 -0.96 -8.44 6.53
C LEU A 104 0.07 -7.56 5.83
N ALA A 105 0.17 -6.28 6.21
CA ALA A 105 1.18 -5.39 5.65
C ALA A 105 2.62 -5.89 5.91
N GLU A 106 2.89 -6.43 7.10
CA GLU A 106 4.18 -7.05 7.42
C GLU A 106 4.46 -8.27 6.54
N GLN A 107 3.50 -9.18 6.38
CA GLN A 107 3.64 -10.35 5.50
C GLN A 107 3.87 -9.96 4.04
N LEU A 108 3.13 -8.98 3.54
CA LEU A 108 3.32 -8.45 2.19
C LEU A 108 4.73 -7.88 2.01
N SER A 109 5.29 -7.20 3.01
CA SER A 109 6.66 -6.68 2.95
C SER A 109 7.72 -7.78 2.77
N VAL A 110 7.51 -8.95 3.37
CA VAL A 110 8.39 -10.12 3.22
C VAL A 110 8.26 -10.72 1.82
N ILE A 111 7.04 -10.84 1.31
CA ILE A 111 6.77 -11.34 -0.05
C ILE A 111 7.43 -10.44 -1.09
N PHE A 112 7.26 -9.12 -0.97
CA PHE A 112 7.87 -8.16 -1.90
C PHE A 112 9.41 -8.14 -1.82
N ALA A 113 10.01 -8.57 -0.70
CA ALA A 113 11.47 -8.65 -0.56
C ALA A 113 12.08 -9.96 -1.09
N SER A 114 11.28 -10.97 -1.42
CA SER A 114 11.73 -12.33 -1.75
C SER A 114 11.64 -12.60 -3.26
N GLU A 115 12.65 -12.21 -4.04
CA GLU A 115 12.59 -12.25 -5.53
C GLU A 115 13.11 -13.54 -6.22
N SER A 116 13.46 -14.64 -5.53
CA SER A 116 14.38 -15.62 -6.12
C SER A 116 13.96 -17.10 -6.26
N SER A 117 12.69 -17.46 -6.51
CA SER A 117 12.43 -18.82 -7.05
C SER A 117 11.31 -18.90 -8.10
N ASP A 118 11.74 -19.23 -9.31
CA ASP A 118 10.92 -19.51 -10.47
C ASP A 118 10.15 -20.83 -10.28
N VAL A 119 8.94 -20.90 -10.83
CA VAL A 119 8.02 -22.06 -10.89
C VAL A 119 7.14 -22.31 -9.65
N ALA A 120 7.64 -22.22 -8.41
CA ALA A 120 6.79 -22.39 -7.20
C ALA A 120 5.96 -21.13 -6.84
N SER A 121 6.26 -19.99 -7.46
CA SER A 121 5.79 -18.67 -7.03
C SER A 121 4.50 -18.15 -7.66
N ARG A 122 3.93 -18.81 -8.68
CA ARG A 122 2.62 -18.38 -9.25
C ARG A 122 1.44 -18.85 -8.43
N LEU A 123 1.41 -20.15 -8.08
CA LEU A 123 0.37 -20.73 -7.23
C LEU A 123 0.30 -20.01 -5.87
N SER A 124 1.46 -19.65 -5.30
CA SER A 124 1.50 -18.98 -4.01
C SER A 124 1.02 -17.52 -4.05
N VAL A 125 1.19 -16.78 -5.15
CA VAL A 125 0.75 -15.38 -5.24
C VAL A 125 -0.76 -15.28 -5.41
N ASP A 126 -1.38 -16.13 -6.25
CA ASP A 126 -2.83 -16.15 -6.42
C ASP A 126 -3.54 -16.59 -5.14
N ASP A 127 -2.95 -17.54 -4.40
CA ASP A 127 -3.42 -17.93 -3.07
C ASP A 127 -3.31 -16.77 -2.06
N VAL A 128 -2.21 -16.01 -2.08
CA VAL A 128 -2.06 -14.80 -1.24
C VAL A 128 -3.11 -13.75 -1.59
N ILE A 129 -3.36 -13.49 -2.87
CA ILE A 129 -4.41 -12.57 -3.32
C ILE A 129 -5.78 -13.04 -2.81
N SER A 130 -6.09 -14.32 -2.98
CA SER A 130 -7.35 -14.92 -2.53
C SER A 130 -7.55 -14.80 -1.02
N VAL A 131 -6.52 -15.10 -0.22
CA VAL A 131 -6.56 -14.96 1.24
C VAL A 131 -6.74 -13.50 1.64
N MET A 132 -6.03 -12.57 0.98
CA MET A 132 -6.17 -11.14 1.23
C MET A 132 -7.60 -10.65 0.92
N ASP A 133 -8.16 -11.02 -0.22
CA ASP A 133 -9.52 -10.64 -0.61
C ASP A 133 -10.56 -11.20 0.36
N GLN A 134 -10.39 -12.45 0.81
CA GLN A 134 -11.25 -13.04 1.84
C GLN A 134 -11.14 -12.30 3.17
N LEU A 135 -9.94 -11.87 3.56
CA LEU A 135 -9.74 -11.09 4.78
C LEU A 135 -10.39 -9.72 4.67
N VAL A 136 -10.21 -8.99 3.56
CA VAL A 136 -10.88 -7.71 3.31
C VAL A 136 -12.40 -7.87 3.39
N LYS A 137 -12.97 -8.93 2.77
CA LYS A 137 -14.40 -9.23 2.84
C LYS A 137 -14.88 -9.52 4.25
N ARG A 138 -14.15 -10.32 5.04
CA ARG A 138 -14.50 -10.63 6.44
C ARG A 138 -14.42 -9.40 7.35
N MET A 139 -13.54 -8.46 7.02
CA MET A 139 -13.35 -7.20 7.76
C MET A 139 -14.45 -6.17 7.44
N SER A 140 -15.05 -6.24 6.25
CA SER A 140 -16.27 -5.48 5.93
C SER A 140 -17.47 -6.19 6.55
N LYS A 141 -18.11 -5.57 7.53
CA LYS A 141 -19.37 -6.06 8.12
C LYS A 141 -20.61 -5.64 7.32
N LEU A 142 -20.39 -5.01 6.17
CA LEU A 142 -21.36 -4.58 5.18
C LEU A 142 -21.15 -5.43 3.93
#